data_AF-A0AAV2IBW9-F1
#
_entry.id   AF-A0AAV2IBW9-F1
#
_cell.length_a   1.000
_cell.length_b   1.000
_cell.length_c   1.000
_cell.angle_alpha   90.00
_cell.angle_beta   90.00
_cell.angle_gamma   90.00
#
_symmetry.space_group_name_H-M   'P 1'
#
loop_
_entity.id
_entity.type
_entity.pdbx_description
1 polymer ?
#
loop_
_entity_poly.entity_id
_entity_poly.type
_entity_poly.pdbx_seq_one_letter_code
_entity_poly.pdbx_strand_id
1 'polypeptide(L)'
;RTLRPEGLSRTTSMLLAVSLVFVISFLPFLALEFFKATAPGAFSSLSDPSLALFHLFHRSFLINSAANPIIYSVCNIKFRKECLKLFSCS
;
A
#
# COMPACT_ATOMS: atom_id res chain seq x y z
N ARG A 1 16.49 33.95 -10.38
CA ARG A 1 15.20 33.25 -10.63
C ARG A 1 15.48 31.76 -10.72
N THR A 2 15.38 31.05 -9.61
CA THR A 2 15.54 29.60 -9.53
C THR A 2 14.27 28.94 -10.08
N LEU A 3 14.38 28.27 -11.23
CA LEU A 3 13.31 27.43 -11.78
C LEU A 3 13.17 26.21 -10.88
N ARG A 4 12.33 26.33 -9.85
CA ARG A 4 12.04 25.25 -8.91
C ARG A 4 11.16 24.23 -9.65
N PRO A 5 11.60 22.98 -9.88
CA PRO A 5 10.78 21.96 -10.55
C PRO A 5 9.72 21.43 -9.58
N GLU A 6 8.82 22.30 -9.13
CA GLU A 6 7.78 21.96 -8.14
C GLU A 6 6.82 20.87 -8.66
N GLY A 7 6.61 20.82 -9.99
CA GLY A 7 5.74 19.83 -10.62
C GLY A 7 6.37 18.43 -10.71
N LEU A 8 7.65 18.34 -11.09
CA LEU A 8 8.33 17.05 -11.27
C LEU A 8 8.66 16.41 -9.92
N SER A 9 9.12 17.18 -8.93
CA SER A 9 9.41 16.66 -7.59
C SER A 9 8.16 16.04 -6.94
N ARG A 10 6.99 16.65 -7.15
CA ARG A 10 5.71 16.15 -6.63
C ARG A 10 5.26 14.86 -7.31
N THR A 11 5.32 14.80 -8.63
CA THR A 11 4.97 13.60 -9.39
C THR A 11 5.95 12.46 -9.08
N THR A 12 7.24 12.73 -9.01
CA THR A 12 8.26 11.74 -8.62
C THR A 12 8.05 11.25 -7.20
N SER A 13 7.69 12.12 -6.25
CA SER A 13 7.39 11.72 -4.87
C SER A 13 6.13 10.85 -4.79
N MET A 14 5.10 11.15 -5.60
CA MET A 14 3.92 10.30 -5.72
C MET A 14 4.25 8.94 -6.35
N LEU A 15 5.06 8.91 -7.40
CA LEU A 15 5.52 7.66 -8.03
C LEU A 15 6.36 6.82 -7.05
N LEU A 16 7.26 7.45 -6.29
CA LEU A 16 8.03 6.78 -5.24
C LEU A 16 7.13 6.22 -4.15
N ALA A 17 6.11 6.95 -3.72
CA ALA A 17 5.16 6.46 -2.72
C ALA A 17 4.36 5.26 -3.25
N VAL A 18 3.89 5.29 -4.51
CA VAL A 18 3.17 4.16 -5.13
C VAL A 18 4.08 2.94 -5.21
N SER A 19 5.32 3.11 -5.67
CA SER A 19 6.30 2.03 -5.75
C SER A 19 6.64 1.44 -4.38
N LEU A 20 6.83 2.28 -3.35
CA LEU A 20 7.10 1.81 -1.99
C LEU A 20 5.93 1.02 -1.43
N VAL A 21 4.70 1.51 -1.58
CA VAL A 21 3.52 0.78 -1.10
C VAL A 21 3.30 -0.49 -1.89
N PHE A 22 3.59 -0.51 -3.19
CA PHE A 22 3.60 -1.72 -3.99
C PHE A 22 4.57 -2.76 -3.41
N VAL A 23 5.83 -2.38 -3.18
CA VAL A 23 6.84 -3.29 -2.59
C VAL A 23 6.38 -3.80 -1.22
N ILE A 24 5.94 -2.92 -0.32
CA ILE A 24 5.51 -3.31 1.03
C ILE A 24 4.27 -4.20 1.02
N SER A 25 3.34 -4.01 0.08
CA SER A 25 2.11 -4.80 -0.02
C SER A 25 2.36 -6.18 -0.64
N PHE A 26 3.27 -6.24 -1.61
CA PHE A 26 3.51 -7.44 -2.43
C PHE A 26 4.57 -8.37 -1.84
N LEU A 27 5.55 -7.82 -1.11
CA LEU A 27 6.60 -8.61 -0.45
C LEU A 27 6.05 -9.64 0.55
N PRO A 28 5.13 -9.31 1.49
CA PRO A 28 4.53 -10.29 2.37
C PRO A 28 3.73 -11.34 1.60
N PHE A 29 2.98 -10.96 0.56
CA PHE A 29 2.26 -11.91 -0.29
C PHE A 29 3.21 -12.93 -0.95
N LEU A 30 4.29 -12.47 -1.58
CA LEU A 30 5.29 -13.33 -2.21
C LEU A 30 5.99 -14.25 -1.20
N ALA A 31 6.34 -13.72 -0.01
CA ALA A 31 6.98 -14.52 1.04
C ALA A 31 6.08 -15.65 1.52
N LEU A 32 4.77 -15.41 1.67
CA LEU A 32 3.80 -16.43 2.07
C LEU A 32 3.57 -17.49 0.99
N GLU A 33 3.48 -17.09 -0.28
CA GLU A 33 3.39 -18.05 -1.40
C GLU A 33 4.64 -18.91 -1.51
N PHE A 34 5.83 -18.32 -1.33
CA PHE A 34 7.08 -19.06 -1.31
C PHE A 34 7.15 -20.05 -0.14
N PHE A 35 6.72 -19.63 1.05
CA PHE A 35 6.62 -20.51 2.23
C PHE A 35 5.67 -21.69 1.97
N LYS A 36 4.49 -21.42 1.41
CA LYS A 36 3.51 -22.45 1.06
C LYS A 36 4.02 -23.42 -0.01
N ALA A 37 4.80 -22.94 -0.98
CA ALA A 37 5.38 -23.76 -2.03
C ALA A 37 6.56 -24.62 -1.54
N THR A 38 7.41 -24.10 -0.66
CA THR A 38 8.63 -24.79 -0.20
C THR A 38 8.39 -25.70 1.00
N ALA A 39 7.39 -25.42 1.84
CA ALA A 39 7.11 -26.17 3.05
C ALA A 39 5.61 -26.47 3.24
N PRO A 40 4.97 -27.23 2.30
CA PRO A 40 3.53 -27.52 2.37
C PRO A 40 3.13 -28.31 3.64
N GLY A 41 4.03 -29.15 4.16
CA GLY A 41 3.82 -29.87 5.42
C GLY A 41 3.80 -28.95 6.65
N ALA A 42 4.65 -27.92 6.66
CA ALA A 42 4.69 -26.91 7.73
C ALA A 42 3.50 -25.96 7.66
N PHE A 43 3.01 -25.65 6.45
CA PHE A 43 1.77 -24.90 6.27
C PHE A 43 0.56 -25.68 6.81
N SER A 44 0.50 -26.98 6.53
CA SER A 44 -0.61 -27.84 6.98
C SER A 44 -0.62 -28.07 8.49
N SER A 45 0.51 -27.87 9.17
CA SER A 45 0.64 -27.97 10.63
C SER A 45 0.56 -26.62 11.35
N LEU A 46 0.22 -25.53 10.65
CA LEU A 46 0.02 -24.22 11.28
C LEU A 46 -1.14 -24.28 12.28
N SER A 47 -0.90 -23.72 13.47
CA SER A 47 -1.95 -23.52 14.47
C SER A 47 -2.97 -22.46 14.01
N ASP A 48 -4.19 -22.52 14.53
CA ASP A 48 -5.27 -21.57 14.22
C ASP A 48 -4.85 -20.08 14.25
N PRO A 49 -4.14 -19.57 15.28
CA PRO A 49 -3.71 -18.17 15.29
C PRO A 49 -2.67 -17.87 14.20
N SER A 50 -1.79 -18.82 13.88
CA SER A 50 -0.80 -18.70 12.80
C SER A 50 -1.47 -18.66 11.44
N LEU A 51 -2.50 -19.48 11.24
CA LEU A 51 -3.30 -19.51 10.01
C LEU A 51 -4.10 -18.21 9.83
N ALA A 52 -4.65 -17.65 10.92
CA ALA A 52 -5.31 -16.36 10.90
C ALA A 52 -4.34 -15.22 10.50
N LEU A 53 -3.13 -15.21 11.06
CA LEU A 53 -2.07 -14.28 10.65
C LEU A 53 -1.68 -14.51 9.18
N PHE A 54 -1.52 -15.75 8.75
CA PHE A 54 -1.21 -16.08 7.36
C PHE A 54 -2.26 -15.48 6.41
N HIS A 55 -3.56 -15.66 6.70
CA HIS A 55 -4.64 -15.07 5.90
C HIS A 55 -4.66 -13.53 5.97
N LEU A 56 -4.33 -12.95 7.13
CA LEU A 56 -4.25 -11.49 7.29
C LEU A 56 -3.12 -10.91 6.41
N PHE A 57 -1.92 -11.49 6.49
CA PHE A 57 -0.78 -11.05 5.68
C PHE A 57 -0.95 -11.41 4.20
N HIS A 58 -1.65 -12.49 3.86
CA HIS A 58 -1.98 -12.80 2.47
C HIS A 58 -2.86 -11.70 1.84
N ARG A 59 -3.68 -11.02 2.65
CA ARG A 59 -4.51 -9.88 2.22
C ARG A 59 -3.76 -8.55 2.16
N SER A 60 -2.45 -8.53 2.42
CA SER A 60 -1.62 -7.32 2.32
C SER A 60 -1.69 -6.64 0.95
N PHE A 61 -2.01 -7.38 -0.13
CA PHE A 61 -2.20 -6.79 -1.45
C PHE A 61 -3.35 -5.77 -1.50
N LEU A 62 -4.34 -5.86 -0.60
CA LEU A 62 -5.43 -4.88 -0.50
C LEU A 62 -4.91 -3.49 -0.10
N ILE A 63 -3.77 -3.44 0.59
CA ILE A 63 -3.08 -2.18 0.93
C ILE A 63 -2.65 -1.48 -0.36
N ASN A 64 -2.27 -2.21 -1.41
CA ASN A 64 -1.92 -1.62 -2.70
C ASN A 64 -3.13 -0.93 -3.37
N SER A 65 -4.32 -1.53 -3.27
CA SER A 65 -5.55 -0.89 -3.79
C SER A 65 -5.94 0.36 -3.00
N ALA A 66 -5.76 0.34 -1.68
CA ALA A 66 -6.00 1.50 -0.80
C ALA A 66 -4.89 2.58 -0.91
N ALA A 67 -3.69 2.19 -1.32
CA ALA A 67 -2.53 3.06 -1.50
C ALA A 67 -2.83 4.19 -2.47
N ASN A 68 -3.54 3.90 -3.56
CA ASN A 68 -3.83 4.89 -4.59
C ASN A 68 -4.57 6.10 -3.98
N PRO A 69 -5.77 5.97 -3.37
CA PRO A 69 -6.41 7.06 -2.63
C PRO A 69 -5.55 7.68 -1.54
N ILE A 70 -4.81 6.90 -0.75
CA ILE A 70 -3.99 7.41 0.36
C ILE A 70 -2.84 8.27 -0.15
N ILE A 71 -2.17 7.88 -1.22
CA ILE A 71 -1.06 8.64 -1.81
C ILE A 71 -1.58 9.94 -2.41
N TYR A 72 -2.71 9.90 -3.12
CA TYR A 72 -3.36 11.13 -3.57
C TYR A 72 -3.82 11.99 -2.38
N SER A 73 -4.39 11.41 -1.34
CA SER A 73 -4.88 12.15 -0.16
C SER A 73 -3.74 12.74 0.67
N VAL A 74 -2.66 12.01 0.93
CA VAL A 74 -1.57 12.44 1.79
C VAL A 74 -0.60 13.34 1.02
N CYS A 75 -0.25 13.04 -0.22
CA CYS A 75 0.73 13.84 -0.96
C CYS A 75 0.11 15.01 -1.73
N ASN A 76 -1.21 15.02 -1.96
CA ASN A 76 -1.89 16.11 -2.65
C ASN A 76 -2.71 16.99 -1.68
N ILE A 77 -2.08 18.02 -1.10
CA ILE A 77 -2.77 19.09 -0.31
C ILE A 77 -4.00 19.66 -1.05
N LYS A 78 -3.95 19.74 -2.39
CA LYS A 78 -5.07 20.20 -3.22
C LYS A 78 -6.23 19.20 -3.17
N PHE A 79 -5.95 17.90 -3.22
CA PHE A 79 -6.94 16.83 -3.06
C PHE A 79 -7.57 16.84 -1.66
N ARG A 80 -6.79 17.03 -0.59
CA ARG A 80 -7.36 17.17 0.77
C ARG A 80 -8.32 18.34 0.87
N LYS A 81 -7.95 19.49 0.30
CA LYS A 81 -8.82 20.69 0.29
C LYS A 81 -10.11 20.46 -0.49
N GLU A 82 -10.06 19.78 -1.63
CA GLU A 82 -11.26 19.46 -2.41
C GLU A 82 -12.12 18.37 -1.74
N CYS A 83 -11.53 17.33 -1.15
CA CYS A 83 -12.27 16.35 -0.35
C CYS A 83 -12.94 17.01 0.88
N LEU A 84 -12.20 17.83 1.63
CA LEU A 84 -12.78 18.56 2.76
C LEU A 84 -13.92 19.47 2.31
N LYS A 85 -13.81 20.12 1.13
CA LYS A 85 -14.90 20.88 0.51
C LYS A 85 -16.15 20.03 0.26
N LEU A 86 -16.00 18.81 -0.25
CA LEU A 86 -17.11 17.88 -0.45
C LEU A 86 -17.78 17.47 0.87
N PHE A 87 -17.02 17.39 1.96
CA PHE A 87 -17.54 17.08 3.30
C PHE A 87 -17.98 18.31 4.12
N SER A 88 -17.70 19.53 3.64
CA SER A 88 -18.09 20.80 4.31
C SER A 88 -19.23 21.52 3.61
N CYS A 89 -19.88 20.87 2.64
CA CYS A 89 -21.29 21.19 2.34
C CYS A 89 -22.17 20.62 3.47
N SER A 90 -22.20 21.34 4.59
CA SER A 90 -23.26 21.28 5.60
C SER A 90 -23.51 22.67 6.15
#